data_AF-A0A1I7SCM4-F1
#
_entry.id   AF-A0A1I7SCM4-F1
#
_cell.length_a   1.000
_cell.length_b   1.000
_cell.length_c   1.000
_cell.angle_alpha   90.00
_cell.angle_beta   90.00
_cell.angle_gamma   90.00
#
_symmetry.space_group_name_H-M   'P 1'
#
loop_
_entity.id
_entity.type
_entity.pdbx_description
1 polymer ?
#
loop_
_entity_poly.entity_id
_entity_poly.type
_entity_poly.pdbx_seq_one_letter_code
_entity_poly.pdbx_strand_id
1 'polypeptide(L)'
;MSACSVCPLLMTCSVEAGMILHRNRVNARRVILLSFYGLSILLSILLFFFAGIYCRLGHCTITWTEQNRQYAQIFPMFVACLTLLLSLSWLISNSCYMDSPCMQDYNCLEMPTAVFCSLMAGICAVIEIHYSFDYSYIYWSEKWTFAAADAVAMVFLHAAIAFALT
;
A
#
# COMPACT_ATOMS: atom_id res chain seq x y z
N MET A 1 -4.71 0.11 64.82
CA MET A 1 -5.53 -0.78 63.99
C MET A 1 -6.17 0.12 62.94
N SER A 2 -5.95 0.03 61.63
CA SER A 2 -5.63 -1.09 60.76
C SER A 2 -4.82 -0.55 59.57
N ALA A 3 -3.69 -1.19 59.26
CA ALA A 3 -2.95 -0.95 58.04
C ALA A 3 -3.62 -1.72 56.90
N CYS A 4 -4.01 -1.02 55.84
CA CYS A 4 -4.35 -1.64 54.56
C CYS A 4 -3.08 -2.26 53.96
N SER A 5 -2.89 -3.55 54.25
CA SER A 5 -1.98 -4.44 53.53
C SER A 5 -2.55 -4.70 52.13
N VAL A 6 -2.14 -3.90 51.16
CA VAL A 6 -2.36 -4.19 49.73
C VAL A 6 -1.18 -5.01 49.25
N CYS A 7 -1.45 -6.26 48.85
CA CYS A 7 -0.45 -7.21 48.37
C CYS A 7 0.38 -6.65 47.18
N PRO A 8 1.71 -6.56 47.27
CA PRO A 8 2.57 -6.11 46.16
C PRO A 8 2.63 -7.10 44.99
N LEU A 9 2.17 -8.35 45.17
CA LEU A 9 2.16 -9.41 44.15
C LEU A 9 1.04 -9.29 43.09
N LEU A 10 -0.05 -8.59 43.40
CA LEU A 10 -1.16 -8.42 42.44
C LEU A 10 -0.85 -7.32 41.41
N MET A 11 -0.07 -6.31 41.82
CA MET A 11 0.28 -5.15 41.01
C MET A 11 1.37 -5.51 39.97
N THR A 12 2.32 -6.38 40.30
CA THR A 12 3.34 -6.88 39.36
C THR A 12 2.73 -7.77 38.28
N CYS A 13 1.77 -8.63 38.62
CA CYS A 13 1.11 -9.51 37.65
C CYS A 13 0.22 -8.74 36.65
N SER A 14 -0.43 -7.66 37.10
CA SER A 14 -1.20 -6.76 36.21
C SER A 14 -0.30 -5.95 35.26
N VAL A 15 0.91 -5.57 35.70
CA VAL A 15 1.88 -4.85 34.89
C VAL A 15 2.55 -5.79 33.87
N GLU A 16 2.91 -7.01 34.26
CA GLU A 16 3.41 -8.04 33.33
C GLU A 16 2.36 -8.45 32.29
N ALA A 17 1.11 -8.68 32.71
CA ALA A 17 0.02 -8.97 31.78
C ALA A 17 -0.23 -7.80 30.81
N GLY A 18 -0.16 -6.56 31.32
CA GLY A 18 -0.24 -5.35 30.49
C GLY A 18 0.93 -5.21 29.51
N MET A 19 2.16 -5.50 29.94
CA MET A 19 3.35 -5.48 29.07
C MET A 19 3.33 -6.59 28.01
N ILE A 20 2.86 -7.79 28.35
CA ILE A 20 2.72 -8.91 27.41
C ILE A 20 1.61 -8.62 26.38
N LEU A 21 0.49 -8.07 26.82
CA LEU A 21 -0.61 -7.68 25.92
C LEU A 21 -0.18 -6.53 24.99
N HIS A 22 0.54 -5.54 25.51
CA HIS A 22 1.12 -4.45 24.72
C HIS A 22 2.13 -4.97 23.70
N ARG A 23 3.06 -5.84 24.12
CA ARG A 23 4.05 -6.47 23.24
C ARG A 23 3.39 -7.32 22.14
N ASN A 24 2.34 -8.07 22.46
CA ASN A 24 1.59 -8.85 21.47
C ASN A 24 0.83 -7.97 20.48
N ARG A 25 0.22 -6.86 20.93
CA ARG A 25 -0.41 -5.88 20.02
C ARG A 25 0.59 -5.22 19.08
N VAL A 26 1.76 -4.82 19.60
CA VAL A 26 2.82 -4.20 18.79
C VAL A 26 3.34 -5.20 17.75
N ASN A 27 3.56 -6.46 18.14
CA ASN A 27 3.98 -7.51 17.21
C ASN A 27 2.92 -7.82 16.14
N ALA A 28 1.64 -7.87 16.51
CA ALA A 28 0.55 -8.08 15.56
C ALA A 28 0.43 -6.94 14.55
N ARG A 29 0.47 -5.68 15.01
CA ARG A 29 0.46 -4.50 14.14
C ARG A 29 1.65 -4.50 13.17
N ARG A 30 2.84 -4.87 13.65
CA ARG A 30 4.04 -5.00 12.82
C ARG A 30 3.87 -6.03 11.70
N VAL A 31 3.39 -7.23 12.03
CA VAL A 31 3.18 -8.28 11.03
C VAL A 31 2.16 -7.84 9.98
N ILE A 32 1.09 -7.17 10.39
CA ILE A 32 0.08 -6.62 9.47
C ILE A 32 0.71 -5.58 8.54
N LEU A 33 1.44 -4.59 9.06
CA LEU A 33 2.07 -3.57 8.23
C LEU A 33 3.10 -4.15 7.25
N LEU A 34 3.96 -5.07 7.71
CA LEU A 34 4.91 -5.77 6.84
C LEU A 34 4.19 -6.55 5.72
N SER A 35 3.07 -7.20 6.05
CA SER A 35 2.28 -7.93 5.05
C SER A 35 1.65 -6.98 4.02
N PHE A 36 1.13 -5.82 4.45
CA PHE A 36 0.54 -4.84 3.55
C PHE A 36 1.59 -4.17 2.65
N TYR A 37 2.77 -3.81 3.16
CA TYR A 37 3.84 -3.30 2.31
C TYR A 37 4.37 -4.36 1.34
N GLY A 38 4.48 -5.62 1.77
CA GLY A 38 4.82 -6.73 0.87
C GLY A 38 3.80 -6.90 -0.26
N LEU A 39 2.51 -6.84 0.06
CA LEU A 39 1.43 -6.90 -0.94
C LEU A 39 1.45 -5.68 -1.87
N SER A 40 1.75 -4.49 -1.33
CA SER A 40 1.87 -3.25 -2.12
C SER A 40 2.98 -3.37 -3.17
N ILE A 41 4.13 -3.93 -2.81
CA ILE A 41 5.23 -4.17 -3.74
C ILE A 41 4.79 -5.14 -4.85
N LEU A 42 4.10 -6.23 -4.50
CA LEU A 42 3.61 -7.21 -5.48
C LEU A 42 2.65 -6.55 -6.49
N LEU A 43 1.62 -5.87 -5.99
CA LEU A 43 0.63 -5.17 -6.82
C LEU A 43 1.31 -4.07 -7.66
N SER A 44 2.27 -3.34 -7.10
CA SER A 44 3.02 -2.35 -7.86
C SER A 44 3.84 -2.94 -9.03
N ILE A 45 4.39 -4.15 -8.87
CA ILE A 45 5.07 -4.86 -9.96
C ILE A 45 4.06 -5.32 -11.01
N LEU A 46 2.90 -5.83 -10.59
CA LEU A 46 1.81 -6.22 -11.48
C LEU A 46 1.32 -5.02 -12.29
N LEU A 47 1.12 -3.86 -11.65
CA LEU A 47 0.68 -2.63 -12.31
C LEU A 47 1.68 -2.20 -13.37
N PHE A 48 2.99 -2.25 -13.06
CA PHE A 48 4.04 -1.97 -14.02
C PHE A 48 4.05 -2.95 -15.20
N PHE A 49 3.85 -4.24 -14.91
CA PHE A 49 3.78 -5.29 -15.92
C PHE A 49 2.58 -5.09 -16.86
N PHE A 50 1.38 -4.86 -16.32
CA PHE A 50 0.17 -4.67 -17.12
C PHE A 50 0.16 -3.35 -17.88
N ALA A 51 0.62 -2.26 -17.26
CA ALA A 51 0.65 -0.93 -17.91
C ALA A 51 1.73 -0.83 -19.01
N GLY A 52 2.89 -1.48 -18.84
CA GLY A 52 4.03 -1.31 -19.75
C GLY A 52 4.39 -2.52 -20.60
N ILE A 53 4.57 -3.68 -19.98
CA ILE A 53 5.24 -4.84 -20.60
C ILE A 53 4.23 -5.73 -21.33
N TYR A 54 3.01 -5.86 -20.80
CA TYR A 54 2.00 -6.79 -21.30
C TYR A 54 1.69 -6.58 -22.79
N CYS A 55 1.47 -5.34 -23.23
CA CYS A 55 1.19 -5.09 -24.64
C CYS A 55 2.38 -5.31 -25.57
N ARG A 56 3.62 -5.14 -25.06
CA ARG A 56 4.84 -5.40 -25.83
C ARG A 56 5.03 -6.89 -26.09
N LEU A 57 4.67 -7.74 -25.13
CA LEU A 57 4.76 -9.21 -25.25
C LEU A 57 3.57 -9.82 -25.97
N GLY A 58 2.37 -9.25 -25.83
CA GLY A 58 1.13 -9.78 -26.40
C GLY A 58 0.84 -9.38 -27.85
N HIS A 59 1.78 -8.69 -28.53
CA HIS A 59 1.59 -8.16 -29.88
C HIS A 59 0.24 -7.43 -30.06
N CYS A 60 -0.04 -6.47 -29.18
CA CYS A 60 -1.22 -5.61 -29.34
C CYS A 60 -1.12 -4.86 -30.69
N THR A 61 -2.15 -4.98 -31.53
CA THR A 61 -2.26 -4.19 -32.77
C THR A 61 -2.62 -2.75 -32.41
N ILE A 62 -1.63 -1.88 -32.47
CA ILE A 62 -1.79 -0.46 -32.13
C ILE A 62 -2.55 0.26 -33.25
N THR A 63 -3.78 0.69 -32.96
CA THR A 63 -4.57 1.53 -33.88
C THR A 63 -4.34 3.02 -33.59
N TRP A 64 -4.58 3.92 -34.55
CA TRP A 64 -4.26 5.36 -34.46
C TRP A 64 -4.83 6.08 -33.23
N THR A 65 -5.96 5.62 -32.68
CA THR A 65 -6.54 6.12 -31.40
C THR A 65 -5.73 5.75 -30.16
N GLU A 66 -4.76 4.84 -30.27
CA GLU A 66 -3.89 4.41 -29.18
C GLU A 66 -2.62 5.26 -28.99
N GLN A 67 -2.21 6.09 -29.97
CA GLN A 67 -0.98 6.88 -29.86
C GLN A 67 -1.09 7.98 -28.78
N ASN A 68 -2.28 8.58 -28.61
CA ASN A 68 -2.55 9.50 -27.49
C ASN A 68 -2.71 8.75 -26.16
N ARG A 69 -3.09 7.46 -26.18
CA ARG A 69 -3.19 6.60 -24.98
C ARG A 69 -1.81 6.24 -24.42
N GLN A 70 -0.77 6.13 -25.24
CA GLN A 70 0.59 5.82 -24.77
C GLN A 70 1.11 6.87 -23.76
N TYR A 71 0.77 8.15 -23.95
CA TYR A 71 1.13 9.20 -22.99
C TYR A 71 0.43 9.04 -21.64
N ALA A 72 -0.81 8.55 -21.64
CA ALA A 72 -1.57 8.31 -20.42
C ALA A 72 -1.02 7.11 -19.62
N GLN A 73 -0.46 6.10 -20.30
CA GLN A 73 0.12 4.90 -19.67
C GLN A 73 1.48 5.15 -18.99
N ILE A 74 2.19 6.22 -19.38
CA ILE A 74 3.43 6.63 -18.70
C ILE A 74 3.16 6.97 -17.24
N PHE A 75 1.99 7.55 -16.94
CA PHE A 75 1.66 7.96 -15.57
C PHE A 75 1.50 6.77 -14.61
N PRO A 76 0.68 5.74 -14.89
CA PRO A 76 0.65 4.50 -14.09
C PRO A 76 2.02 3.83 -13.93
N MET A 77 2.86 3.81 -14.98
CA MET A 77 4.22 3.25 -14.86
C MET A 77 5.08 4.04 -13.87
N PHE A 78 5.05 5.37 -13.93
CA PHE A 78 5.77 6.22 -13.00
C PHE A 78 5.26 6.05 -11.56
N VAL A 79 3.93 6.01 -11.38
CA VAL A 79 3.31 5.81 -10.07
C VAL A 79 3.66 4.44 -9.50
N ALA A 80 3.68 3.39 -10.33
CA ALA A 80 4.13 2.07 -9.92
C ALA A 80 5.59 2.11 -9.43
N CYS A 81 6.52 2.71 -10.19
CA CYS A 81 7.90 2.83 -9.74
C CYS A 81 8.02 3.62 -8.42
N LEU A 82 7.32 4.74 -8.30
CA LEU A 82 7.35 5.56 -7.09
C LEU A 82 6.78 4.82 -5.87
N THR A 83 5.66 4.13 -6.05
CA THR A 83 5.00 3.37 -4.99
C THR A 83 5.83 2.18 -4.54
N LEU A 84 6.49 1.49 -5.47
CA LEU A 84 7.43 0.42 -5.19
C LEU A 84 8.62 0.92 -4.34
N LEU A 85 9.23 2.04 -4.73
CA LEU A 85 10.35 2.62 -3.98
C LEU A 85 9.94 3.03 -2.57
N LEU A 86 8.83 3.75 -2.43
CA LEU A 86 8.33 4.16 -1.11
C LEU A 86 7.95 2.94 -0.24
N SER A 87 7.28 1.95 -0.80
CA SER A 87 6.91 0.73 -0.06
C SER A 87 8.14 -0.08 0.37
N LEU A 88 9.19 -0.15 -0.46
CA LEU A 88 10.47 -0.75 -0.08
C LEU A 88 11.17 0.04 1.02
N SER A 89 11.20 1.38 0.92
CA SER A 89 11.76 2.24 1.96
C SER A 89 11.07 2.02 3.31
N TRP A 90 9.73 1.90 3.33
CA TRP A 90 8.98 1.63 4.56
C TRP A 90 9.12 0.20 5.05
N LEU A 91 9.20 -0.78 4.15
CA LEU A 91 9.48 -2.17 4.52
C LEU A 91 10.85 -2.28 5.21
N ILE A 92 11.90 -1.71 4.61
CA ILE A 92 13.26 -1.69 5.15
C ILE A 92 13.29 -0.88 6.45
N SER A 93 12.61 0.26 6.50
CA SER A 93 12.60 1.10 7.71
C SER A 93 11.97 0.37 8.88
N ASN A 94 10.84 -0.28 8.64
CA ASN A 94 10.20 -1.15 9.60
C ASN A 94 11.11 -2.34 9.95
N SER A 95 11.80 -3.00 9.01
CA SER A 95 12.66 -4.15 9.34
C SER A 95 13.97 -3.79 10.09
N CYS A 96 14.62 -2.69 9.76
CA CYS A 96 16.00 -2.39 10.20
C CYS A 96 16.10 -1.41 11.38
N TYR A 97 15.18 -0.45 11.53
CA TYR A 97 15.30 0.62 12.53
C TYR A 97 14.43 0.41 13.79
N MET A 98 14.08 -0.85 14.07
CA MET A 98 13.11 -1.32 15.08
C MET A 98 13.31 -0.82 16.51
N ASP A 99 14.54 -0.45 16.89
CA ASP A 99 14.92 -0.13 18.28
C ASP A 99 15.58 1.25 18.44
N SER A 100 15.58 2.07 17.38
CA SER A 100 16.20 3.39 17.42
C SER A 100 15.20 4.49 17.82
N PRO A 101 15.62 5.47 18.65
CA PRO A 101 14.75 6.59 19.04
C PRO A 101 14.33 7.46 17.85
N CYS A 102 15.05 7.36 16.71
CA CYS A 102 14.66 8.02 15.47
C CYS A 102 13.30 7.56 14.93
N MET A 103 12.82 6.35 15.23
CA MET A 103 11.57 5.81 14.66
C MET A 103 10.34 6.68 14.98
N GLN A 104 10.36 7.40 16.10
CA GLN A 104 9.23 8.21 16.54
C GLN A 104 8.96 9.43 15.64
N ASP A 105 10.01 10.01 15.04
CA ASP A 105 9.88 11.11 14.09
C ASP A 105 9.56 10.62 12.67
N TYR A 106 10.09 9.46 12.24
CA TYR A 106 9.84 8.93 10.90
C TYR A 106 8.42 8.36 10.72
N ASN A 107 7.84 7.78 11.77
CA ASN A 107 6.45 7.30 11.74
C ASN A 107 5.44 8.41 11.38
N CYS A 108 5.76 9.69 11.64
CA CYS A 108 4.86 10.80 11.29
C CYS A 108 4.70 10.98 9.77
N LEU A 109 5.71 10.55 8.99
CA LEU A 109 5.68 10.64 7.52
C LEU A 109 5.08 9.39 6.87
N GLU A 110 4.99 8.28 7.60
CA GLU A 110 4.47 7.02 7.07
C GLU A 110 2.99 7.13 6.67
N MET A 111 2.16 7.73 7.52
CA MET A 111 0.74 7.96 7.23
C MET A 111 0.50 8.90 6.02
N PRO A 112 1.10 10.11 5.94
CA PRO A 112 0.89 10.98 4.79
C PRO A 112 1.44 10.39 3.50
N THR A 113 2.54 9.62 3.53
CA THR A 113 3.00 8.92 2.33
C THR A 113 2.05 7.82 1.88
N ALA A 114 1.45 7.05 2.79
CA ALA A 114 0.42 6.06 2.44
C ALA A 114 -0.82 6.72 1.82
N VAL A 115 -1.29 7.85 2.37
CA VAL A 115 -2.41 8.62 1.80
C VAL A 115 -2.06 9.15 0.40
N PHE A 116 -0.83 9.67 0.22
CA PHE A 116 -0.36 10.13 -1.08
C PHE A 116 -0.33 9.00 -2.11
N CYS A 117 0.20 7.83 -1.76
CA CYS A 117 0.20 6.66 -2.64
C CYS A 117 -1.23 6.21 -3.00
N SER A 118 -2.16 6.25 -2.04
CA SER A 118 -3.57 5.94 -2.28
C SER A 118 -4.21 6.92 -3.27
N LEU A 119 -3.93 8.22 -3.16
CA LEU A 119 -4.42 9.24 -4.10
C LEU A 119 -3.86 9.03 -5.52
N MET A 120 -2.55 8.79 -5.64
CA MET A 120 -1.91 8.55 -6.93
C MET A 120 -2.43 7.28 -7.60
N ALA A 121 -2.60 6.19 -6.83
CA ALA A 121 -3.23 4.96 -7.32
C ALA A 121 -4.68 5.19 -7.78
N GLY A 122 -5.41 6.07 -7.10
CA GLY A 122 -6.78 6.44 -7.48
C GLY A 122 -6.83 7.17 -8.82
N ILE A 123 -5.89 8.09 -9.05
CA ILE A 123 -5.74 8.77 -10.35
C ILE A 123 -5.40 7.74 -11.43
N CYS A 124 -4.51 6.79 -11.16
CA CYS A 124 -4.22 5.69 -12.09
C CYS A 124 -5.46 4.85 -12.41
N ALA A 125 -6.27 4.51 -11.42
CA ALA A 125 -7.52 3.77 -11.63
C ALA A 125 -8.48 4.53 -12.55
N VAL A 126 -8.66 5.84 -12.33
CA VAL A 126 -9.53 6.68 -13.18
C VAL A 126 -9.00 6.76 -14.61
N ILE A 127 -7.69 6.94 -14.79
CA ILE A 127 -7.04 6.97 -16.11
C ILE A 127 -7.28 5.64 -16.83
N GLU A 128 -6.99 4.51 -16.17
CA GLU A 128 -7.18 3.17 -16.75
C GLU A 128 -8.64 2.87 -17.07
N ILE A 129 -9.60 3.31 -16.24
CA ILE A 129 -11.04 3.17 -16.52
C ILE A 129 -11.44 4.01 -17.73
N HIS A 130 -11.01 5.28 -17.78
CA HIS A 130 -11.38 6.19 -18.86
C HIS A 130 -10.84 5.72 -20.21
N TYR A 131 -9.63 5.16 -20.23
CA TYR A 131 -9.01 4.62 -21.43
C TYR A 131 -9.31 3.13 -21.67
N SER A 132 -10.05 2.43 -20.80
CA SER A 132 -10.51 1.06 -21.09
C SER A 132 -11.94 1.01 -21.64
N PHE A 133 -12.71 2.09 -21.51
CA PHE A 133 -14.06 2.21 -22.03
C PHE A 133 -14.07 2.74 -23.47
N ASP A 134 -14.65 1.99 -24.41
CA ASP A 134 -14.92 2.49 -25.77
C ASP A 134 -16.33 3.07 -25.85
N TYR A 135 -16.42 4.40 -25.87
CA TYR A 135 -17.69 5.15 -25.94
C TYR A 135 -18.45 4.94 -27.26
N SER A 136 -17.79 4.40 -28.29
CA SER A 136 -18.39 4.19 -29.61
C SER A 136 -19.27 2.94 -29.65
N TYR A 137 -18.94 1.92 -28.86
CA TYR A 137 -19.60 0.61 -28.87
C TYR A 137 -20.09 0.14 -27.49
N ILE A 138 -19.93 0.94 -26.42
CA ILE A 138 -20.33 0.61 -25.03
C ILE A 138 -19.84 -0.80 -24.63
N TYR A 139 -18.60 -1.13 -25.00
CA TYR A 139 -17.97 -2.41 -24.68
C TYR A 139 -16.66 -2.17 -23.93
N TRP A 140 -16.36 -3.04 -22.97
CA TRP A 140 -15.12 -2.99 -22.19
C TRP A 140 -13.99 -3.69 -22.95
N SER A 141 -12.82 -3.06 -23.06
CA SER A 141 -11.65 -3.75 -23.56
C SER A 141 -11.10 -4.71 -22.50
N GLU A 142 -11.20 -6.01 -22.74
CA GLU A 142 -10.84 -7.08 -21.76
C GLU A 142 -9.39 -7.05 -21.27
N LYS A 143 -8.46 -6.45 -22.03
CA LYS A 143 -7.02 -6.44 -21.71
C LYS A 143 -6.63 -5.43 -20.61
N TRP A 144 -7.46 -4.41 -20.36
CA TRP A 144 -7.10 -3.25 -19.53
C TRP A 144 -7.89 -3.15 -18.22
N THR A 145 -8.90 -4.01 -18.04
CA THR A 145 -9.65 -4.12 -16.79
C THR A 145 -8.75 -4.59 -15.63
N PHE A 146 -7.74 -5.42 -15.92
CA PHE A 146 -6.82 -5.91 -14.90
C PHE A 146 -5.92 -4.81 -14.33
N ALA A 147 -5.41 -3.89 -15.16
CA ALA A 147 -4.63 -2.75 -14.68
C ALA A 147 -5.49 -1.78 -13.84
N ALA A 148 -6.72 -1.52 -14.28
CA ALA A 148 -7.68 -0.73 -13.51
C ALA A 148 -8.02 -1.39 -12.15
N ALA A 149 -8.29 -2.70 -12.15
CA ALA A 149 -8.59 -3.46 -10.94
C ALA A 149 -7.40 -3.47 -9.96
N ASP A 150 -6.19 -3.62 -10.47
CA ASP A 150 -4.95 -3.58 -9.68
C ASP A 150 -4.72 -2.19 -9.07
N ALA A 151 -4.91 -1.11 -9.85
CA ALA A 151 -4.85 0.25 -9.34
C ALA A 151 -5.88 0.51 -8.23
N VAL A 152 -7.11 0.01 -8.37
CA VAL A 152 -8.14 0.09 -7.32
C VAL A 152 -7.74 -0.70 -6.08
N ALA A 153 -7.18 -1.91 -6.24
CA ALA A 153 -6.66 -2.71 -5.12
C ALA A 153 -5.54 -1.95 -4.38
N MET A 154 -4.65 -1.28 -5.10
CA MET A 154 -3.61 -0.42 -4.52
C MET A 154 -4.17 0.75 -3.71
N VAL A 155 -5.25 1.39 -4.17
CA VAL A 155 -5.94 2.45 -3.41
C VAL A 155 -6.42 1.91 -2.06
N PHE A 156 -7.15 0.79 -2.08
CA PHE A 156 -7.69 0.17 -0.88
C PHE A 156 -6.60 -0.27 0.08
N LEU A 157 -5.52 -0.85 -0.44
CA LEU A 157 -4.40 -1.31 0.36
C LEU A 157 -3.70 -0.15 1.08
N HIS A 158 -3.37 0.93 0.37
CA HIS A 158 -2.73 2.09 0.98
C HIS A 158 -3.65 2.86 1.93
N ALA A 159 -4.96 2.88 1.68
CA ALA A 159 -5.94 3.37 2.64
C ALA A 159 -5.96 2.50 3.92
N ALA A 160 -5.95 1.17 3.77
CA ALA A 160 -5.89 0.24 4.89
C ALA A 160 -4.58 0.38 5.71
N ILE A 161 -3.45 0.63 5.05
CA ILE A 161 -2.18 0.96 5.72
C ILE A 161 -2.34 2.25 6.53
N ALA A 162 -2.91 3.32 5.95
CA ALA A 162 -3.11 4.58 6.66
C ALA A 162 -4.00 4.39 7.91
N PHE A 163 -5.07 3.59 7.83
CA PHE A 163 -5.90 3.25 9.00
C PHE A 163 -5.22 2.31 10.00
N ALA A 164 -4.32 1.43 9.55
CA ALA A 164 -3.53 0.58 10.45
C ALA A 164 -2.42 1.36 11.19
N LEU A 165 -2.09 2.56 10.70
CA LEU A 165 -1.09 3.45 11.28
C LEU A 165 -1.65 4.40 12.35
N THR A 166 -2.95 4.69 12.32
CA THR A 166 -3.67 5.44 13.36
C THR A 166 -3.88 4.60 14.62
#